data_AF-A0A822HY70-F1
#
_entry.id   AF-A0A822HY70-F1
#
_cell.length_a   1.000
_cell.length_b   1.000
_cell.length_c   1.000
_cell.angle_alpha   90.00
_cell.angle_beta   90.00
_cell.angle_gamma   90.00
#
_symmetry.space_group_name_H-M   'P 1'
#
loop_
_entity.id
_entity.type
_entity.pdbx_description
1 polymer ?
#
loop_
_entity_poly.entity_id
_entity_poly.type
_entity_poly.pdbx_seq_one_letter_code
_entity_poly.pdbx_strand_id
1 'polypeptide(L)'
;MQLGAFYPFSRNHNIWKTRDQDPASWSSSGAAIMALVLRIRYTLLPYYYTLFYKAHTQGSTVIRPLFHEYPTDNNTLDIFLQFLIGPYIMLVPVTDDGARQVQAYFPSSD
;
A
#
# COMPACT_ATOMS: atom_id res chain seq x y z
N MET A 1 -5.22 8.54 -3.17
CA MET A 1 -4.10 8.71 -2.19
C MET A 1 -3.96 7.55 -1.21
N GLN A 2 -5.04 6.90 -0.74
CA GLN A 2 -4.93 5.85 0.29
C GLN A 2 -3.98 4.70 -0.08
N LEU A 3 -4.12 4.12 -1.28
CA LEU A 3 -3.18 3.10 -1.79
C LEU A 3 -1.75 3.62 -1.89
N GLY A 4 -1.55 4.75 -2.58
CA GLY A 4 -0.21 5.31 -2.82
C GLY A 4 0.56 5.69 -1.56
N ALA A 5 -0.13 6.00 -0.46
CA ALA A 5 0.49 6.25 0.84
C ALA A 5 1.26 5.03 1.40
N PHE A 6 1.06 3.84 0.85
CA PHE A 6 1.78 2.62 1.23
C PHE A 6 2.79 2.16 0.18
N TYR A 7 3.07 2.98 -0.85
CA TYR A 7 4.19 2.70 -1.74
C TYR A 7 5.52 3.00 -1.04
N PRO A 8 6.58 2.19 -1.24
CA PRO A 8 7.90 2.48 -0.68
C PRO A 8 8.36 3.88 -1.07
N PHE A 9 8.17 4.24 -2.35
CA PHE A 9 8.26 5.60 -2.86
C PHE A 9 6.86 6.18 -3.09
N SER A 10 6.38 6.97 -2.12
CA SER A 10 5.05 7.60 -2.17
C SER A 10 5.17 9.07 -2.58
N ARG A 11 4.91 9.37 -3.86
CA ARG A 11 4.95 10.72 -4.42
C ARG A 11 3.66 11.04 -5.17
N ASN A 12 3.05 12.18 -4.85
CA ASN A 12 2.06 12.82 -5.72
C ASN A 12 2.83 13.74 -6.68
N HIS A 13 2.66 13.51 -7.98
CA HIS A 13 3.28 14.30 -9.04
C HIS A 13 2.22 14.61 -10.10
N ASN A 14 2.37 15.74 -10.79
CA ASN A 14 1.41 16.22 -11.78
C ASN A 14 2.15 16.79 -13.00
N ILE A 15 1.47 16.84 -14.14
CA ILE A 15 2.02 17.39 -15.38
C ILE A 15 1.67 18.88 -15.55
N TRP A 16 2.28 19.53 -16.54
CA TRP A 16 1.99 20.93 -16.86
C TRP A 16 0.53 21.10 -17.35
N LYS A 17 -0.14 22.21 -16.97
CA LYS A 17 -1.50 22.60 -17.43
C LYS A 17 -2.63 21.64 -17.02
N THR A 18 -2.43 20.77 -16.04
CA THR A 18 -3.53 20.01 -15.42
C THR A 18 -3.96 20.67 -14.11
N ARG A 19 -5.18 20.35 -13.67
CA ARG A 19 -5.71 20.82 -12.39
C ARG A 19 -4.80 20.35 -11.24
N ASP A 20 -4.63 21.20 -10.23
CA ASP A 20 -3.94 20.85 -9.00
C ASP A 20 -4.58 19.63 -8.33
N GLN A 21 -3.73 18.74 -7.84
CA GLN A 21 -4.15 17.47 -7.22
C GLN A 21 -3.36 17.18 -5.93
N ASP A 22 -2.66 18.18 -5.39
CA ASP A 22 -2.04 18.07 -4.08
C ASP A 22 -3.13 17.95 -2.99
N PRO A 23 -2.81 17.46 -1.78
CA PRO A 23 -3.82 17.17 -0.78
C PRO A 23 -4.67 18.39 -0.37
N ALA A 24 -4.12 19.60 -0.46
CA ALA A 24 -4.79 20.83 -0.08
C ALA A 24 -5.67 21.41 -1.21
N SER A 25 -5.56 20.93 -2.45
CA SER A 25 -6.42 21.34 -3.57
C SER A 25 -7.83 20.72 -3.54
N TRP A 26 -8.09 19.81 -2.59
CA TRP A 26 -9.37 19.09 -2.44
C TRP A 26 -10.27 19.70 -1.36
N SER A 27 -11.50 19.18 -1.22
CA SER A 27 -12.39 19.57 -0.12
C SER A 27 -11.75 19.33 1.25
N SER A 28 -12.19 20.07 2.27
CA SER A 28 -11.72 19.88 3.66
C SER A 28 -11.85 18.43 4.14
N SER A 29 -12.95 17.75 3.77
CA SER A 29 -13.16 16.33 4.05
C SER A 29 -12.15 15.42 3.34
N GLY A 30 -11.87 15.68 2.05
CA GLY A 30 -10.87 14.94 1.28
C GLY A 30 -9.46 15.13 1.85
N ALA A 31 -9.08 16.38 2.13
CA ALA A 31 -7.79 16.73 2.74
C ALA A 31 -7.62 16.06 4.12
N ALA A 32 -8.67 16.00 4.94
CA ALA A 32 -8.63 15.34 6.24
C ALA A 32 -8.38 13.82 6.12
N ILE A 33 -9.04 13.15 5.17
CA ILE A 33 -8.82 11.71 4.89
C ILE A 33 -7.38 11.48 4.39
N MET A 34 -6.90 12.34 3.50
CA MET A 34 -5.54 12.30 2.98
C MET A 34 -4.49 12.49 4.08
N ALA A 35 -4.73 13.42 5.01
CA ALA A 35 -3.86 13.64 6.16
C ALA A 35 -3.87 12.45 7.12
N LEU A 36 -5.02 11.82 7.35
CA LEU A 36 -5.14 10.62 8.19
C LEU A 36 -4.27 9.48 7.65
N VAL A 37 -4.39 9.15 6.36
CA VAL A 37 -3.62 8.01 5.80
C VAL A 37 -2.12 8.30 5.75
N LEU A 38 -1.71 9.56 5.55
CA LEU A 38 -0.31 9.96 5.67
C LEU A 38 0.19 9.79 7.12
N ARG A 39 -0.59 10.16 8.14
CA ARG A 39 -0.19 9.91 9.54
C ARG A 39 0.05 8.42 9.82
N ILE A 40 -0.83 7.53 9.30
CA ILE A 40 -0.63 6.08 9.41
C ILE A 40 0.70 5.67 8.75
N ARG A 41 0.97 6.14 7.52
CA ARG A 41 2.27 5.89 6.86
C ARG A 41 3.43 6.33 7.76
N TYR A 42 3.36 7.52 8.33
CA TYR A 42 4.45 8.07 9.16
C TYR A 42 4.68 7.26 10.44
N THR A 43 3.63 6.67 11.03
CA THR A 43 3.76 5.71 12.14
C THR A 43 4.48 4.43 11.72
N LEU A 44 4.35 4.01 10.46
CA LEU A 44 5.00 2.81 9.93
C LEU A 44 6.44 3.05 9.42
N LEU A 45 6.94 4.28 9.41
CA LEU A 45 8.29 4.56 8.88
C LEU A 45 9.41 3.73 9.53
N PRO A 46 9.42 3.48 10.86
CA PRO A 46 10.42 2.58 11.45
C PRO A 46 10.37 1.17 10.85
N TYR A 47 9.16 0.64 10.62
CA TYR A 47 8.96 -0.67 9.99
C TYR A 47 9.46 -0.68 8.54
N TYR A 48 9.06 0.31 7.72
CA TYR A 48 9.58 0.46 6.35
C TYR A 48 11.10 0.54 6.33
N TYR A 49 11.70 1.33 7.23
CA TYR A 49 13.14 1.50 7.29
C TYR A 49 13.86 0.17 7.61
N THR A 50 13.33 -0.62 8.54
CA THR A 50 13.83 -1.97 8.80
C THR A 50 13.66 -2.89 7.59
N LEU A 51 12.54 -2.82 6.86
CA LEU A 51 12.36 -3.60 5.63
C LEU A 51 13.35 -3.21 4.55
N PHE A 52 13.62 -1.91 4.36
CA PHE A 52 14.65 -1.45 3.42
C PHE A 52 16.05 -1.91 3.83
N TYR A 53 16.36 -1.88 5.13
CA TYR A 53 17.63 -2.43 5.64
C TYR A 53 17.78 -3.92 5.31
N LYS A 54 16.74 -4.73 5.56
CA LYS A 54 16.74 -6.16 5.21
C LYS A 54 16.81 -6.37 3.70
N ALA A 55 16.16 -5.52 2.91
CA ALA A 55 16.23 -5.61 1.45
C ALA A 55 17.66 -5.35 0.96
N HIS A 56 18.31 -4.32 1.49
CA HIS A 56 19.69 -3.98 1.17
C HIS A 56 20.70 -5.04 1.61
N THR A 57 20.55 -5.60 2.82
CA THR A 57 21.55 -6.51 3.41
C THR A 57 21.34 -7.98 3.09
N GLN A 58 20.10 -8.40 2.80
CA GLN A 58 19.73 -9.81 2.64
C GLN A 58 19.04 -10.12 1.30
N GLY A 59 18.79 -9.11 0.46
CA GLY A 59 18.05 -9.29 -0.80
C GLY A 59 16.55 -9.58 -0.62
N SER A 60 16.00 -9.30 0.57
CA SER A 60 14.55 -9.43 0.81
C SER A 60 13.75 -8.32 0.11
N THR A 61 12.43 -8.44 0.11
CA THR A 61 11.52 -7.49 -0.54
C THR A 61 10.86 -6.54 0.48
N VAL A 62 10.51 -5.32 0.09
CA VAL A 62 9.72 -4.40 0.95
C VAL A 62 8.23 -4.59 0.70
N ILE A 63 7.81 -4.44 -0.56
CA ILE A 63 6.49 -4.86 -1.03
C ILE A 63 6.65 -6.26 -1.60
N ARG A 64 5.72 -7.16 -1.28
CA ARG A 64 5.75 -8.53 -1.77
C ARG A 64 4.34 -9.06 -2.07
N PRO A 65 4.19 -9.91 -3.09
CA PRO A 65 2.93 -10.60 -3.34
C PRO A 65 2.69 -11.67 -2.27
N LEU A 66 1.44 -12.11 -2.13
CA LEU A 66 1.07 -13.09 -1.10
C LEU A 66 1.84 -14.41 -1.26
N PHE A 67 2.03 -14.88 -2.49
CA PHE A 67 2.72 -16.15 -2.75
C PHE A 67 4.19 -16.19 -2.28
N HIS A 68 4.80 -15.04 -1.95
CA HIS A 68 6.12 -15.03 -1.31
C HIS A 68 6.08 -15.51 0.15
N GLU A 69 4.99 -15.25 0.86
CA GLU A 69 4.80 -15.70 2.26
C GLU A 69 4.03 -17.02 2.32
N TYR A 70 3.20 -17.31 1.31
CA TYR A 70 2.34 -18.49 1.26
C TYR A 70 2.60 -19.32 -0.01
N PRO A 71 3.82 -19.85 -0.20
CA PRO A 71 4.23 -20.47 -1.47
C PRO A 71 3.53 -21.81 -1.77
N THR A 72 2.94 -22.45 -0.78
CA THR A 72 2.19 -23.71 -0.92
C THR A 72 0.71 -23.48 -1.22
N ASP A 73 0.23 -22.25 -1.08
CA ASP A 73 -1.15 -21.89 -1.34
C ASP A 73 -1.29 -21.37 -2.78
N ASN A 74 -1.68 -22.27 -3.66
CA ASN A 74 -1.89 -21.97 -5.09
C ASN A 74 -2.91 -20.86 -5.33
N ASN A 75 -3.82 -20.58 -4.39
CA ASN A 75 -4.79 -19.48 -4.53
C ASN A 75 -4.10 -18.11 -4.54
N THR A 76 -2.87 -18.01 -4.02
CA THR A 76 -2.14 -16.74 -3.93
C THR A 76 -1.40 -16.34 -5.21
N LEU A 77 -1.28 -17.25 -6.18
CA LEU A 77 -0.52 -17.02 -7.43
C LEU A 77 -1.18 -15.98 -8.34
N ASP A 78 -2.52 -15.99 -8.43
CA ASP A 78 -3.30 -15.11 -9.31
C ASP A 78 -3.81 -13.84 -8.60
N ILE A 79 -3.25 -13.51 -7.44
CA ILE A 79 -3.65 -12.33 -6.65
C ILE A 79 -2.73 -11.15 -6.93
N PHE A 80 -3.29 -10.11 -7.55
CA PHE A 80 -2.56 -8.89 -7.93
C PHE A 80 -3.14 -7.58 -7.37
N LEU A 81 -4.32 -7.62 -6.74
CA LEU A 81 -5.00 -6.43 -6.17
C LEU A 81 -4.83 -6.28 -4.65
N GLN A 82 -4.12 -7.19 -3.99
CA GLN A 82 -3.67 -7.07 -2.60
C GLN A 82 -2.21 -7.49 -2.50
N PHE A 83 -1.48 -6.90 -1.57
CA PHE A 83 -0.06 -7.19 -1.37
C PHE A 83 0.33 -7.01 0.08
N LEU A 84 1.52 -7.48 0.43
CA LEU A 84 2.08 -7.33 1.76
C LEU A 84 3.17 -6.23 1.78
N ILE A 85 3.24 -5.52 2.89
CA ILE A 85 4.38 -4.69 3.28
C ILE A 85 5.15 -5.51 4.32
N GLY A 86 6.32 -6.03 3.92
CA GLY A 86 7.01 -7.08 4.65
C GLY A 86 6.11 -8.30 4.84
N PRO A 87 6.33 -9.12 5.89
CA PRO A 87 5.53 -10.32 6.13
C PRO A 87 4.25 -10.09 6.97
N TYR A 88 4.01 -8.89 7.53
CA TYR A 88 3.02 -8.72 8.61
C TYR A 88 1.88 -7.75 8.34
N ILE A 89 1.95 -6.95 7.28
CA ILE A 89 0.91 -5.97 6.97
C ILE A 89 0.37 -6.27 5.58
N MET A 90 -0.89 -6.68 5.51
CA MET A 90 -1.60 -6.86 4.25
C MET A 90 -2.35 -5.60 3.87
N LEU A 91 -2.12 -5.10 2.66
CA LEU A 91 -2.85 -3.99 2.07
C LEU A 91 -3.86 -4.51 1.04
N VAL A 92 -5.13 -4.16 1.25
CA VAL A 92 -6.25 -4.50 0.35
C VAL A 92 -6.93 -3.20 -0.10
N PRO A 93 -6.47 -2.55 -1.17
CA PRO A 93 -7.06 -1.32 -1.69
C PRO A 93 -8.39 -1.56 -2.42
N VAL A 94 -9.35 -0.63 -2.23
CA VAL A 94 -10.44 -0.44 -3.20
C VAL A 94 -9.85 0.26 -4.42
N THR A 95 -10.04 -0.32 -5.61
CA THR A 95 -9.43 0.16 -6.87
C THR A 95 -10.46 0.55 -7.94
N ASP A 96 -11.71 0.12 -7.81
CA ASP A 96 -12.79 0.45 -8.73
C ASP A 96 -13.51 1.74 -8.34
N ASP A 97 -13.84 2.57 -9.33
CA ASP A 97 -14.57 3.82 -9.11
C ASP A 97 -15.98 3.57 -8.55
N GLY A 98 -16.41 4.40 -7.61
CA GLY A 98 -17.70 4.27 -6.92
C GLY A 98 -17.81 3.10 -5.93
N ALA A 99 -16.87 2.16 -5.91
CA ALA A 99 -16.90 1.03 -4.99
C ALA A 99 -16.66 1.47 -3.53
N ARG A 100 -17.35 0.82 -2.60
CA ARG A 100 -17.22 1.05 -1.15
C ARG A 100 -16.79 -0.19 -0.36
N GLN A 101 -16.56 -1.29 -1.07
CA GLN A 101 -16.17 -2.58 -0.54
C GLN A 101 -15.20 -3.24 -1.51
N VAL A 102 -14.35 -4.12 -0.98
CA VAL A 102 -13.42 -4.93 -1.77
C VAL A 102 -13.44 -6.35 -1.19
N GLN A 103 -13.36 -7.35 -2.06
CA GLN A 103 -13.18 -8.74 -1.64
C GLN A 103 -11.69 -9.00 -1.46
N ALA A 104 -11.32 -9.58 -0.33
CA ALA A 104 -9.94 -9.93 -0.01
C ALA A 104 -9.82 -11.44 0.20
N TYR A 105 -8.71 -12.00 -0.27
CA TYR A 105 -8.28 -13.33 0.09
C TYR A 105 -7.49 -13.28 1.40
N PHE A 106 -7.81 -14.17 2.32
CA PHE A 106 -7.05 -14.37 3.56
C PHE A 106 -6.50 -15.80 3.55
N PRO A 107 -5.19 -15.98 3.36
CA PRO A 107 -4.56 -17.29 3.45
C PRO A 107 -4.81 -17.91 4.83
N SER A 108 -4.95 -19.23 4.89
CA SER A 108 -5.03 -19.94 6.17
C SER A 108 -3.77 -19.71 6.99
N SER A 109 -3.93 -19.48 8.29
CA SER A 109 -2.82 -19.61 9.22
C SER A 109 -2.51 -21.09 9.39
N ASP A 110 -1.26 -21.48 9.16
CA ASP A 110 -0.73 -22.72 9.73
C ASP A 110 -0.70 -22.64 11.27
#